data_AF-A0A4Q2YTD5-F1
#
_entry.id   AF-A0A4Q2YTD5-F1
#
_cell.length_a   1.000
_cell.length_b   1.000
_cell.length_c   1.000
_cell.angle_alpha   90.00
_cell.angle_beta   90.00
_cell.angle_gamma   90.00
#
_symmetry.space_group_name_H-M   'P 1'
#
loop_
_entity.id
_entity.type
_entity.pdbx_description
1 polymer ?
#
loop_
_entity_poly.entity_id
_entity_poly.type
_entity_poly.pdbx_seq_one_letter_code
_entity_poly.pdbx_strand_id
1 'polypeptide(L)'
;GEQLTPDAIVKEEYRGIRPAPGYPACPDHSLKPILFDLLDAGNNSGAILTESFAMLPTAAVSGFYFGHPDASYFGVARVGPDQLAEYATRRGVDIETATRWLRPNLD
;
A
#
# COMPACT_ATOMS: atom_id res chain seq x y z
N GLY A 1 27.36 6.35 -7.44
CA GLY A 1 25.99 6.52 -6.91
C GLY A 1 25.16 7.21 -7.97
N GLU A 2 23.85 6.99 -7.95
CA GLU A 2 22.89 7.72 -8.78
C GLU A 2 22.95 9.23 -8.43
N GLN A 3 22.86 10.10 -9.43
CA GLN A 3 22.96 11.56 -9.28
C GLN A 3 21.77 12.21 -9.99
N LEU A 4 20.68 12.43 -9.26
CA LEU A 4 19.44 13.01 -9.78
C LEU A 4 19.18 14.38 -9.13
N THR A 5 18.61 15.30 -9.91
CA THR A 5 18.10 16.56 -9.39
C THR A 5 16.78 16.32 -8.65
N PRO A 6 16.35 17.24 -7.76
CA PRO A 6 15.02 17.16 -7.15
C PRO A 6 13.89 17.02 -8.19
N ASP A 7 13.97 17.74 -9.31
CA ASP A 7 12.98 17.65 -10.39
C ASP A 7 12.95 16.26 -11.04
N ALA A 8 14.11 15.64 -11.25
CA ALA A 8 14.20 14.28 -11.78
C ALA A 8 13.61 13.24 -10.80
N ILE A 9 13.80 13.44 -9.50
CA ILE A 9 13.19 12.60 -8.46
C ILE A 9 11.66 12.76 -8.45
N VAL A 10 11.15 13.99 -8.60
CA VAL A 10 9.69 14.25 -8.68
C VAL A 10 9.08 13.61 -9.94
N LYS A 11 9.82 13.60 -11.05
CA LYS A 11 9.43 12.91 -12.29
C LYS A 11 9.65 11.40 -12.27
N GLU A 12 10.12 10.86 -11.15
CA GLU A 12 10.39 9.44 -10.96
C GLU A 12 11.41 8.85 -11.96
N GLU A 13 12.43 9.64 -12.35
CA GLU A 13 13.49 9.24 -13.30
C GLU A 13 14.54 8.26 -12.71
N TYR A 14 14.30 7.72 -11.51
CA TYR A 14 15.11 6.67 -10.89
C TYR A 14 14.56 5.27 -11.18
N ARG A 15 15.36 4.24 -10.92
CA ARG A 15 14.91 2.84 -11.04
C ARG A 15 14.04 2.40 -9.86
N GLY A 16 12.90 1.77 -10.17
CA GLY A 16 12.02 1.15 -9.18
C GLY A 16 10.87 2.04 -8.73
N ILE A 17 10.05 1.56 -7.82
CA ILE A 17 8.85 2.27 -7.32
C ILE A 17 8.70 2.15 -5.80
N ARG A 18 7.90 3.05 -5.24
CA ARG A 18 7.60 3.13 -3.81
C ARG A 18 6.08 3.15 -3.50
N PRO A 19 5.32 2.11 -3.88
CA PRO A 19 3.86 2.10 -3.74
C PRO A 19 3.44 2.09 -2.27
N ALA A 20 2.40 2.86 -1.97
CA ALA A 20 1.82 2.99 -0.64
C ALA A 20 0.43 2.34 -0.59
N PRO A 21 0.10 1.55 0.46
CA PRO A 21 -1.25 1.03 0.65
C PRO A 21 -2.32 2.14 0.64
N GLY A 22 -3.38 1.95 -0.15
CA GLY A 22 -4.44 2.91 -0.41
C GLY A 22 -4.36 3.62 -1.77
N TYR A 23 -3.21 3.58 -2.44
CA TYR A 23 -3.09 4.06 -3.82
C TYR A 23 -3.60 3.02 -4.83
N PRO A 24 -3.94 3.41 -6.08
CA PRO A 24 -4.51 2.49 -7.07
C PRO A 24 -3.72 1.20 -7.35
N ALA A 25 -2.38 1.24 -7.18
CA ALA A 25 -1.51 0.07 -7.35
C ALA A 25 -1.55 -0.92 -6.18
N CYS A 26 -2.08 -0.50 -5.02
CA CYS A 26 -2.19 -1.30 -3.82
C CYS A 26 -3.35 -0.76 -2.96
N PRO A 27 -4.63 -0.92 -3.38
CA PRO A 27 -5.75 -0.17 -2.82
C PRO A 27 -6.12 -0.57 -1.38
N ASP A 28 -5.70 -1.74 -0.90
CA ASP A 28 -6.06 -2.22 0.43
C ASP A 28 -5.26 -1.52 1.54
N HIS A 29 -5.94 -0.67 2.31
CA HIS A 29 -5.36 0.01 3.47
C HIS A 29 -4.99 -0.93 4.62
N SER A 30 -5.61 -2.11 4.74
CA SER A 30 -5.38 -3.08 5.82
C SER A 30 -4.00 -3.74 5.78
N LEU A 31 -3.18 -3.42 4.78
CA LEU A 31 -1.78 -3.85 4.70
C LEU A 31 -0.85 -3.00 5.58
N LYS A 32 -1.27 -1.80 6.00
CA LYS A 32 -0.44 -0.92 6.84
C LYS A 32 -0.06 -1.52 8.20
N PRO A 33 -0.94 -2.23 8.94
CA PRO A 33 -0.55 -2.91 10.17
C PRO A 33 0.62 -3.89 9.98
N ILE A 34 0.64 -4.65 8.88
CA ILE A 34 1.72 -5.59 8.57
C ILE A 34 3.03 -4.83 8.34
N LEU A 35 2.98 -3.73 7.60
CA LEU A 35 4.14 -2.87 7.36
C LEU A 35 4.64 -2.22 8.66
N PHE A 36 3.72 -1.77 9.53
CA PHE A 36 4.06 -1.15 10.81
C PHE A 36 4.72 -2.16 11.76
N ASP A 37 4.21 -3.39 11.82
CA ASP A 37 4.78 -4.48 12.61
C ASP A 37 6.19 -4.85 12.12
N LEU A 38 6.35 -5.04 10.80
CA LEU A 38 7.64 -5.36 10.19
C LEU A 38 8.73 -4.33 10.50
N LEU A 39 8.35 -3.04 10.56
CA LEU A 39 9.28 -1.93 10.77
C LEU A 39 9.42 -1.51 12.23
N ASP A 40 8.66 -2.13 13.14
CA ASP A 40 8.44 -1.62 14.50
C ASP A 40 8.17 -0.09 14.50
N ALA A 41 7.28 0.33 13.59
CA ALA A 41 7.15 1.74 13.19
C ALA A 41 6.69 2.63 14.35
N GLY A 42 5.86 2.10 15.27
CA GLY A 42 5.41 2.82 16.44
C GLY A 42 6.56 3.22 17.37
N ASN A 43 7.49 2.31 17.64
CA ASN A 43 8.64 2.60 18.50
C ASN A 43 9.69 3.45 17.77
N ASN A 44 9.93 3.17 16.48
CA ASN A 44 10.99 3.82 15.72
C ASN A 44 10.64 5.23 15.24
N SER A 45 9.35 5.54 15.04
CA SER A 45 8.89 6.84 14.51
C SER A 45 7.86 7.56 15.36
N GLY A 46 7.22 6.88 16.33
CA GLY A 46 6.09 7.42 17.09
C GLY A 46 4.77 7.46 16.31
N ALA A 47 4.74 7.00 15.06
CA ALA A 47 3.53 6.97 14.25
C ALA A 47 2.57 5.87 14.72
N ILE A 48 1.27 6.14 14.67
CA ILE A 48 0.22 5.18 15.02
C ILE A 48 -0.78 5.01 13.87
N LEU A 49 -1.51 3.88 13.88
CA LEU A 49 -2.63 3.63 12.98
C LEU A 49 -3.95 3.80 13.73
N THR A 50 -4.90 4.48 13.10
CA THR A 50 -6.30 4.50 13.56
C THR A 50 -6.99 3.17 13.25
N GLU A 51 -8.20 2.97 13.77
CA GLU A 51 -9.05 1.81 13.44
C GLU A 51 -9.36 1.69 11.94
N SER A 52 -9.33 2.81 11.21
CA SER A 52 -9.49 2.88 9.75
C SER A 52 -8.17 2.80 8.98
N PHE A 53 -7.07 2.50 9.66
CA PHE A 53 -5.70 2.44 9.11
C PHE A 53 -5.18 3.79 8.55
N ALA A 54 -5.72 4.92 8.99
CA ALA A 54 -5.09 6.21 8.75
C ALA A 54 -3.86 6.34 9.66
N MET A 55 -2.82 7.02 9.19
CA MET A 55 -1.61 7.26 9.99
C MET A 55 -1.74 8.58 10.76
N LEU A 56 -1.27 8.59 12.01
CA LEU A 56 -1.08 9.78 12.81
C LEU A 56 0.39 9.90 13.23
N PRO A 57 1.00 11.10 13.17
CA PRO A 57 0.43 12.35 12.65
C PRO A 57 0.05 12.27 11.16
N THR A 58 -0.89 13.08 10.72
CA THR A 58 -1.43 13.01 9.34
C THR A 58 -0.40 13.34 8.27
N ALA A 59 0.63 14.11 8.63
CA ALA A 59 1.82 14.34 7.81
C ALA A 59 2.77 13.13 7.87
N ALA A 60 2.33 11.98 7.39
CA ALA A 60 3.08 10.73 7.37
C ALA A 60 2.91 9.99 6.04
N VAL A 61 3.94 9.22 5.66
CA VAL A 61 3.94 8.34 4.48
C VAL A 61 4.53 7.00 4.88
N SER A 62 3.92 5.91 4.40
CA SER A 62 4.46 4.55 4.50
C SER A 62 4.17 3.79 3.21
N GLY A 63 5.05 2.87 2.86
CA GLY A 63 4.93 2.10 1.63
C GLY A 63 6.01 1.04 1.50
N PHE A 64 6.04 0.42 0.33
CA PHE A 64 7.00 -0.61 -0.04
C PHE A 64 8.09 -0.04 -0.93
N TYR A 65 9.16 -0.80 -1.16
CA TYR A 65 10.17 -0.52 -2.18
C TYR A 65 10.30 -1.71 -3.12
N PHE A 66 10.18 -1.45 -4.42
CA PHE A 66 10.42 -2.46 -5.47
C PHE A 66 11.59 -1.99 -6.34
N GLY A 67 12.68 -2.77 -6.38
CA GLY A 67 13.89 -2.43 -7.13
C GLY A 67 13.97 -3.04 -8.54
N HIS A 68 12.92 -3.72 -9.01
CA HIS A 68 12.89 -4.31 -10.35
C HIS A 68 12.87 -3.18 -11.41
N PRO A 69 13.67 -3.26 -12.51
CA PRO A 69 13.75 -2.17 -13.49
C PRO A 69 12.43 -1.93 -14.22
N ASP A 70 11.63 -2.98 -14.41
CA ASP A 70 10.32 -2.90 -15.06
C ASP A 70 9.16 -2.66 -14.07
N ALA A 71 9.45 -2.39 -12.79
CA ALA A 71 8.38 -2.08 -11.85
C ALA A 71 7.78 -0.70 -12.19
N SER A 72 6.46 -0.64 -12.35
CA SER A 72 5.72 0.57 -12.67
C SER A 72 4.45 0.66 -11.85
N TYR A 73 3.95 1.88 -11.62
CA TYR A 73 2.62 2.05 -11.06
C TYR A 73 1.56 1.68 -12.10
N PHE A 74 0.63 0.82 -11.71
CA PHE A 74 -0.58 0.51 -12.48
C PHE A 74 -1.78 0.48 -11.53
N GLY A 75 -2.99 0.75 -12.04
CA GLY A 75 -4.20 0.57 -11.23
C GLY A 75 -4.63 -0.90 -11.25
N VAL A 76 -4.94 -1.47 -10.09
CA VAL A 76 -5.50 -2.84 -9.99
C VAL A 76 -6.85 -2.97 -10.72
N ALA A 77 -7.55 -1.86 -10.94
CA ALA A 77 -8.88 -1.79 -11.57
C ALA A 77 -9.93 -2.58 -10.75
N ARG A 78 -10.89 -3.22 -11.44
CA ARG A 78 -11.99 -3.95 -10.81
C ARG A 78 -11.57 -5.35 -10.40
N VAL A 79 -12.09 -5.80 -9.27
CA VAL A 79 -11.84 -7.10 -8.64
C VAL A 79 -13.14 -7.88 -8.62
N GLY A 80 -13.14 -9.04 -9.28
CA GLY A 80 -14.26 -9.95 -9.35
C GLY A 80 -14.51 -10.72 -8.05
N PRO A 81 -15.69 -11.36 -7.91
CA PRO A 81 -16.07 -12.10 -6.70
C PRO A 81 -15.18 -13.32 -6.42
N ASP A 82 -14.63 -13.95 -7.46
CA ASP A 82 -13.68 -15.05 -7.35
C ASP A 82 -12.35 -14.61 -6.72
N GLN A 83 -11.79 -13.51 -7.21
CA GLN A 83 -10.57 -12.92 -6.66
C GLN A 83 -10.78 -12.39 -5.24
N LEU A 84 -11.94 -11.79 -4.95
CA LEU A 84 -12.31 -11.35 -3.60
C LEU A 84 -12.35 -12.52 -2.60
N ALA A 85 -12.92 -13.66 -3.00
CA ALA A 85 -13.00 -14.85 -2.17
C ALA A 85 -11.62 -15.49 -1.90
N GLU A 86 -10.75 -15.56 -2.91
CA GLU A 86 -9.36 -16.00 -2.73
C GLU A 86 -8.61 -15.04 -1.79
N TYR A 87 -8.80 -13.73 -1.97
CA TYR A 87 -8.17 -12.71 -1.16
C TYR A 87 -8.58 -12.81 0.32
N ALA A 88 -9.88 -12.95 0.60
CA ALA A 88 -10.40 -13.14 1.95
C ALA A 88 -9.75 -14.35 2.63
N THR A 89 -9.67 -15.48 1.91
CA THR A 89 -9.02 -16.71 2.39
C THR A 89 -7.55 -16.48 2.72
N ARG A 90 -6.79 -15.85 1.81
CA ARG A 90 -5.34 -15.58 2.00
C ARG A 90 -5.07 -14.58 3.12
N ARG A 91 -5.98 -13.64 3.34
CA ARG A 91 -5.91 -12.66 4.43
C ARG A 91 -6.45 -13.20 5.75
N GLY A 92 -7.07 -14.38 5.76
CA GLY A 92 -7.65 -14.99 6.96
C GLY A 92 -8.83 -14.20 7.53
N VAL A 93 -9.63 -13.55 6.68
CA VAL A 93 -10.80 -12.76 7.08
C VAL A 93 -12.05 -13.26 6.38
N ASP A 94 -13.22 -12.90 6.93
CA ASP A 94 -14.49 -13.16 6.24
C ASP A 94 -14.66 -12.30 4.98
N ILE A 95 -15.60 -12.72 4.13
CA ILE A 95 -15.86 -12.06 2.85
C ILE A 95 -16.39 -10.62 3.04
N GLU A 96 -17.12 -10.35 4.13
CA GLU A 96 -17.66 -9.03 4.44
C GLU A 96 -16.54 -8.02 4.75
N THR A 97 -15.55 -8.45 5.53
CA THR A 97 -14.36 -7.66 5.85
C THR A 97 -13.54 -7.37 4.60
N ALA A 98 -13.28 -8.39 3.77
CA ALA A 98 -12.58 -8.20 2.50
C ALA A 98 -13.35 -7.26 1.55
N THR A 99 -14.67 -7.40 1.49
CA THR A 99 -15.57 -6.52 0.72
C THR A 99 -15.43 -5.07 1.18
N ARG A 100 -15.42 -4.83 2.50
CA ARG A 100 -15.26 -3.49 3.06
C ARG A 100 -13.90 -2.88 2.72
N TRP A 101 -12.82 -3.65 2.81
CA TRP A 101 -11.47 -3.18 2.52
C TRP A 101 -11.25 -2.84 1.03
N LEU A 102 -11.81 -3.64 0.12
CA LEU A 102 -11.65 -3.49 -1.32
C LEU A 102 -12.82 -2.79 -2.01
N ARG A 103 -13.80 -2.26 -1.25
CA ARG A 103 -15.04 -1.65 -1.76
C ARG A 103 -14.85 -0.71 -2.98
N PRO A 104 -13.83 0.17 -3.03
CA PRO A 104 -13.63 1.04 -4.20
C PRO A 104 -13.30 0.31 -5.50
N ASN A 105 -12.82 -0.94 -5.40
CA ASN A 105 -12.31 -1.76 -6.49
C ASN A 105 -13.21 -2.94 -6.85
N LEU A 106 -14.36 -3.14 -6.20
CA LEU A 106 -15.25 -4.26 -6.56
C LEU A 106 -16.06 -3.92 -7.82
N ASP A 107 -16.38 -4.95 -8.62
CA ASP A 107 -17.39 -4.88 -9.70
C ASP A 107 -18.81 -4.66 -9.16
#